data_AF-A0A7H8KGA1-F1
#
_entry.id   AF-A0A7H8KGA1-F1
#
_cell.length_a   1.000
_cell.length_b   1.000
_cell.length_c   1.000
_cell.angle_alpha   90.00
_cell.angle_beta   90.00
_cell.angle_gamma   90.00
#
_symmetry.space_group_name_H-M   'P 1'
#
loop_
_entity.id
_entity.type
_entity.pdbx_description
1 polymer ?
#
loop_
_entity_poly.entity_id
_entity_poly.type
_entity_poly.pdbx_seq_one_letter_code
_entity_poly.pdbx_strand_id
1 'polypeptide(L)'
;MDRTLIVAKVDPTAEATVAEIFAESDTTELPRLVGVRHRSLYRLGDLYVHLLETESPGDEAVAAVRDHPEFQRVSARLSPYVSPYLPTWRSPRDAMARCFYHFDGPRS
;
A
#
# COMPACT_ATOMS: atom_id res chain seq x y z
N MET A 1 -2.46 -16.11 3.11
CA MET A 1 -2.67 -14.69 3.40
C MET A 1 -1.28 -14.10 3.53
N ASP A 2 -0.88 -13.33 2.53
CA ASP A 2 0.43 -12.71 2.45
C ASP A 2 0.36 -11.29 3.02
N ARG A 3 1.36 -10.91 3.82
CA ARG A 3 1.48 -9.57 4.41
C ARG A 3 2.55 -8.79 3.67
N THR A 4 2.13 -7.74 3.01
CA THR A 4 3.01 -6.80 2.33
C THR A 4 3.01 -5.47 3.05
N LEU A 5 4.20 -4.92 3.29
CA LEU A 5 4.39 -3.57 3.81
C LEU A 5 4.99 -2.69 2.71
N ILE A 6 4.30 -1.62 2.35
CA ILE A 6 4.83 -0.57 1.46
C ILE A 6 5.25 0.61 2.33
N VAL A 7 6.48 1.08 2.14
CA VAL A 7 7.10 2.16 2.91
C VAL A 7 7.35 3.37 2.01
N ALA A 8 6.84 4.52 2.43
CA ALA A 8 7.02 5.79 1.73
C ALA A 8 7.19 6.93 2.75
N LYS A 9 7.36 8.14 2.26
CA LYS A 9 7.17 9.36 3.05
C LYS A 9 5.76 9.89 2.81
N VAL A 10 5.18 10.54 3.81
CA VAL A 10 3.90 11.25 3.70
C VAL A 10 3.98 12.63 4.34
N ASP A 11 3.25 13.59 3.79
CA ASP A 11 2.93 14.84 4.47
C ASP A 11 2.14 14.53 5.76
N PRO A 12 2.66 14.84 6.96
CA PRO A 12 1.99 14.54 8.23
C PRO A 12 0.62 15.21 8.39
N THR A 13 0.31 16.23 7.59
CA THR A 13 -0.97 16.95 7.62
C THR A 13 -2.01 16.35 6.67
N ALA A 14 -1.61 15.42 5.79
CA ALA A 14 -2.46 14.89 4.72
C ALA A 14 -3.18 13.58 5.07
N GLU A 15 -3.12 13.11 6.33
CA GLU A 15 -3.68 11.80 6.73
C GLU A 15 -5.15 11.61 6.34
N ALA A 16 -5.98 12.60 6.61
CA ALA A 16 -7.41 12.55 6.31
C ALA A 16 -7.66 12.44 4.79
N THR A 17 -6.92 13.21 3.99
CA THR A 17 -7.00 13.18 2.53
C THR A 17 -6.52 11.85 1.96
N VAL A 18 -5.40 11.32 2.47
CA VAL A 18 -4.89 10.00 2.07
C VAL A 18 -5.90 8.90 2.40
N ALA A 19 -6.50 8.94 3.59
CA ALA A 19 -7.52 7.99 4.00
C ALA A 19 -8.78 8.06 3.11
N GLU A 20 -9.23 9.26 2.74
CA GLU A 20 -10.36 9.47 1.84
C GLU A 20 -10.09 8.91 0.43
N ILE A 21 -8.90 9.16 -0.13
CA ILE A 21 -8.50 8.60 -1.43
C ILE A 21 -8.60 7.07 -1.44
N PHE A 22 -8.10 6.40 -0.39
CA PHE A 22 -8.19 4.95 -0.27
C PHE A 22 -9.61 4.48 0.01
N ALA A 23 -10.38 5.16 0.85
CA ALA A 23 -11.78 4.82 1.12
C ALA A 23 -12.61 4.82 -0.17
N GLU A 24 -12.44 5.83 -1.03
CA GLU A 24 -13.07 5.86 -2.34
C GLU A 24 -12.59 4.70 -3.23
N SER A 25 -11.28 4.46 -3.30
CA SER A 25 -10.72 3.33 -4.06
C SER A 25 -11.26 1.99 -3.59
N ASP A 26 -11.49 1.83 -2.29
CA ASP A 26 -11.92 0.58 -1.69
C ASP A 26 -13.39 0.25 -2.02
N THR A 27 -14.16 1.23 -2.53
CA THR A 27 -15.51 1.01 -3.10
C THR A 27 -15.51 0.55 -4.56
N THR A 28 -14.36 0.60 -5.24
CA THR A 28 -14.23 0.17 -6.63
C THR A 28 -13.94 -1.33 -6.75
N GLU A 29 -13.80 -1.85 -7.96
CA GLU A 29 -13.41 -3.25 -8.16
C GLU A 29 -11.92 -3.53 -7.89
N LEU A 30 -11.08 -2.49 -7.81
CA LEU A 30 -9.63 -2.63 -7.71
C LEU A 30 -9.17 -3.52 -6.54
N PRO A 31 -9.64 -3.34 -5.29
CA PRO A 31 -9.20 -4.19 -4.17
C PRO A 31 -9.55 -5.66 -4.40
N ARG A 32 -10.71 -5.94 -5.01
CA ARG A 32 -11.16 -7.30 -5.32
C ARG A 32 -10.30 -7.94 -6.41
N LEU A 33 -9.91 -7.19 -7.43
CA LEU A 33 -9.02 -7.67 -8.50
C LEU A 33 -7.62 -8.01 -7.96
N VAL A 34 -7.12 -7.23 -7.01
CA VAL A 34 -5.83 -7.46 -6.32
C VAL A 34 -5.91 -8.58 -5.28
N GLY A 35 -7.12 -8.93 -4.83
CA GLY A 35 -7.32 -9.90 -3.74
C GLY A 35 -6.99 -9.32 -2.36
N VAL A 36 -7.15 -8.01 -2.16
CA VAL A 36 -6.95 -7.35 -0.86
C VAL A 36 -8.05 -7.78 0.10
N ARG A 37 -7.64 -8.35 1.23
CA ARG A 37 -8.51 -8.74 2.35
C ARG A 37 -8.44 -7.75 3.50
N HIS A 38 -7.31 -7.05 3.66
CA HIS A 38 -7.12 -6.04 4.68
C HIS A 38 -6.16 -4.95 4.20
N ARG A 39 -6.48 -3.71 4.57
CA ARG A 39 -5.62 -2.53 4.39
C ARG A 39 -5.56 -1.78 5.71
N SER A 40 -4.35 -1.47 6.16
CA SER A 40 -4.12 -0.51 7.24
C SER A 40 -3.01 0.46 6.86
N LEU A 41 -3.23 1.74 7.12
CA LEU A 41 -2.27 2.80 6.90
C LEU A 41 -1.78 3.31 8.26
N TYR A 42 -0.48 3.43 8.42
CA TYR A 42 0.16 3.92 9.64
C TYR A 42 1.13 5.03 9.27
N ARG A 43 1.40 5.91 10.23
CA ARG A 43 2.50 6.86 10.14
C ARG A 43 3.36 6.92 11.39
N LEU A 44 4.58 7.40 11.21
CA LEU A 44 5.46 7.83 12.30
C LEU A 44 6.27 9.03 11.81
N GLY A 45 5.94 10.24 12.27
CA GLY A 45 6.50 11.46 11.69
C GLY A 45 6.10 11.58 10.22
N ASP A 46 7.10 11.67 9.33
CA ASP A 46 6.92 11.66 7.87
C ASP A 46 6.97 10.25 7.27
N LEU A 47 7.17 9.20 8.06
CA LEU A 47 7.13 7.82 7.58
C LEU A 47 5.69 7.37 7.36
N TYR A 48 5.41 6.77 6.20
CA TYR A 48 4.16 6.11 5.85
C TYR A 48 4.38 4.62 5.70
N VAL A 49 3.52 3.83 6.34
CA VAL A 49 3.51 2.37 6.25
C VAL A 49 2.13 1.91 5.83
N HIS A 50 2.07 1.18 4.73
CA HIS A 50 0.84 0.62 4.19
C HIS A 50 0.91 -0.90 4.26
N LEU A 51 0.14 -1.47 5.17
CA LEU A 51 -0.06 -2.89 5.31
C LEU A 51 -1.18 -3.34 4.38
N LEU A 52 -0.86 -4.30 3.53
CA LEU A 52 -1.79 -5.06 2.72
C LEU A 52 -1.76 -6.52 3.16
N GLU A 53 -2.92 -7.08 3.42
CA GLU A 53 -3.07 -8.54 3.49
C GLU A 53 -3.83 -9.01 2.24
N THR A 54 -3.22 -9.93 1.50
CA THR A 54 -3.71 -10.41 0.20
C THR A 54 -3.74 -11.93 0.14
N GLU A 55 -4.46 -12.49 -0.83
CA GLU A 55 -4.51 -13.94 -1.03
C GLU A 55 -3.22 -14.48 -1.69
N SER A 56 -2.67 -13.73 -2.63
CA SER A 56 -1.43 -14.00 -3.36
C SER A 56 -0.28 -13.10 -2.86
N PRO A 57 1.00 -13.39 -3.19
CA PRO A 57 2.11 -12.51 -2.85
C PRO A 57 1.88 -11.07 -3.33
N GLY A 58 2.19 -10.08 -2.48
CA GLY A 58 1.83 -8.69 -2.78
C GLY A 58 2.58 -8.05 -3.95
N ASP A 59 3.77 -8.53 -4.33
CA ASP A 59 4.50 -7.98 -5.49
C ASP A 59 3.83 -8.34 -6.81
N GLU A 60 3.32 -9.56 -6.94
CA GLU A 60 2.47 -9.99 -8.05
C GLU A 60 1.16 -9.21 -8.07
N ALA A 61 0.52 -9.03 -6.91
CA ALA A 61 -0.76 -8.35 -6.79
C ALA A 61 -0.68 -6.86 -7.21
N VAL A 62 0.37 -6.15 -6.80
CA VAL A 62 0.61 -4.74 -7.18
C VAL A 62 1.06 -4.64 -8.65
N ALA A 63 1.87 -5.58 -9.14
CA ALA A 63 2.28 -5.60 -10.54
C ALA A 63 1.10 -5.81 -11.49
N ALA A 64 0.18 -6.73 -11.15
CA ALA A 64 -0.97 -7.09 -11.96
C ALA A 64 -1.94 -5.92 -12.23
N VAL A 65 -1.98 -4.93 -11.33
CA VAL A 65 -2.92 -3.81 -11.43
C VAL A 65 -2.27 -2.47 -11.75
N ARG A 66 -0.96 -2.44 -11.99
CA ARG A 66 -0.24 -1.18 -12.28
C ARG A 66 -0.87 -0.40 -13.44
N ASP A 67 -1.33 -1.10 -14.47
CA ASP A 67 -1.90 -0.49 -15.67
C ASP A 67 -3.41 -0.27 -15.55
N HIS A 68 -4.02 -0.61 -14.40
CA HIS A 68 -5.45 -0.42 -14.17
C HIS A 68 -5.77 1.08 -14.01
N PRO A 69 -6.83 1.61 -14.65
CA PRO A 69 -7.19 3.03 -14.57
C PRO A 69 -7.38 3.53 -13.14
N GLU A 70 -8.03 2.75 -12.27
CA GLU A 70 -8.19 3.10 -10.85
C GLU A 70 -6.86 3.17 -10.10
N PHE A 71 -5.90 2.29 -10.41
CA PHE A 71 -4.58 2.34 -9.79
C PHE A 71 -3.83 3.62 -10.18
N GLN A 72 -3.92 4.01 -11.45
CA GLN A 72 -3.33 5.25 -11.96
C GLN A 72 -3.99 6.48 -11.33
N ARG A 73 -5.34 6.49 -11.21
CA ARG A 73 -6.11 7.56 -10.55
C ARG A 73 -5.69 7.73 -9.09
N VAL A 74 -5.62 6.64 -8.33
CA VAL A 74 -5.21 6.66 -6.91
C VAL A 74 -3.77 7.14 -6.79
N SER A 75 -2.86 6.62 -7.61
CA SER A 75 -1.45 7.03 -7.61
C SER A 75 -1.28 8.52 -7.91
N ALA A 76 -2.01 9.05 -8.89
CA ALA A 76 -1.99 10.47 -9.22
C ALA A 76 -2.49 11.35 -8.05
N ARG A 77 -3.59 10.95 -7.39
CA ARG A 77 -4.14 11.67 -6.23
C ARG A 77 -3.24 11.62 -5.01
N LEU A 78 -2.49 10.54 -4.81
CA LEU A 78 -1.55 10.39 -3.71
C LEU A 78 -0.24 11.16 -3.93
N SER A 79 0.16 11.37 -5.19
CA SER A 79 1.47 11.95 -5.55
C SER A 79 1.83 13.30 -4.90
N PRO A 80 0.88 14.21 -4.57
CA PRO A 80 1.21 15.45 -3.85
C PRO A 80 1.57 15.23 -2.38
N TYR A 81 1.12 14.11 -1.81
CA TYR A 81 1.20 13.85 -0.37
C TYR A 81 2.19 12.74 -0.03
N VAL A 82 2.44 11.82 -0.96
CA VAL A 82 3.28 10.64 -0.76
C VAL A 82 4.47 10.68 -1.69
N SER A 83 5.67 10.49 -1.14
CA SER A 83 6.92 10.46 -1.91
C SER A 83 7.78 9.25 -1.55
N PRO A 84 8.70 8.81 -2.43
CA PRO A 84 9.52 7.64 -2.14
C PRO A 84 10.36 7.79 -0.87
N TYR A 85 10.45 6.72 -0.07
CA TYR A 85 11.34 6.68 1.10
C TYR A 85 12.82 6.57 0.69
N LEU A 86 13.11 5.70 -0.29
CA LEU A 86 14.46 5.49 -0.81
C LEU A 86 14.71 6.35 -2.06
N PRO A 87 15.90 6.96 -2.20
CA PRO A 87 16.27 7.73 -3.40
C PRO A 87 16.47 6.84 -4.64
N THR A 88 16.61 5.52 -4.45
CA THR A 88 16.80 4.52 -5.51
C THR A 88 15.49 4.01 -6.10
N TRP A 89 14.35 4.55 -5.69
CA TRP A 89 13.03 4.12 -6.14
C TRP A 89 12.86 4.30 -7.65
N ARG A 90 12.43 3.24 -8.33
CA ARG A 90 12.09 3.23 -9.76
C ARG A 90 10.65 2.75 -9.97
N SER A 91 10.11 2.01 -9.01
CA SER A 91 8.81 1.39 -9.13
C SER A 91 8.22 1.04 -7.75
N PRO A 92 6.88 0.90 -7.62
CA PRO A 92 6.22 0.44 -6.39
C PRO A 92 6.89 -0.74 -5.66
N ARG A 93 7.51 -1.68 -6.39
CA ARG A 93 8.25 -2.81 -5.80
C ARG A 93 9.40 -2.37 -4.89
N ASP A 94 10.06 -1.26 -5.22
CA ASP A 94 11.22 -0.76 -4.46
C ASP A 94 10.81 -0.14 -3.11
N ALA A 95 9.51 0.09 -2.91
CA ALA A 95 8.95 0.56 -1.64
C ALA A 95 8.50 -0.61 -0.74
N MET A 96 8.53 -1.87 -1.21
CA MET A 96 8.08 -3.01 -0.43
C MET A 96 9.16 -3.46 0.57
N ALA A 97 8.81 -3.54 1.85
CA ALA A 97 9.70 -4.07 2.87
C ALA A 97 9.76 -5.60 2.79
N ARG A 98 10.93 -6.17 3.11
CA ARG A 98 11.14 -7.62 3.18
C ARG A 98 10.83 -8.13 4.58
N CYS A 99 9.81 -8.99 4.71
CA CYS A 99 9.65 -9.80 5.91
C CYS A 99 10.80 -10.82 5.99
N PHE A 100 11.68 -10.69 6.97
CA PHE A 100 12.82 -11.60 7.18
C PHE A 100 12.58 -12.60 8.33
N TYR A 101 11.52 -12.38 9.11
CA TYR A 101 11.11 -13.22 10.22
C TYR A 101 9.61 -13.05 10.45
N HIS A 102 8.92 -14.16 10.72
CA HIS A 102 7.50 -14.19 11.06
C HIS A 102 7.24 -15.28 12.09
N PHE A 103 6.27 -15.03 12.97
CA PHE A 103 5.80 -15.99 13.96
C PHE A 103 4.29 -15.82 14.14
N ASP A 104 3.54 -16.92 14.02
CA ASP A 104 2.13 -16.97 14.41
C ASP A 104 2.02 -17.70 15.75
N GLY A 105 1.49 -17.00 16.76
CA GLY A 105 1.15 -17.61 18.03
C GLY A 105 -0.03 -18.58 17.92
N PRO A 106 -0.29 -19.40 18.95
CA PRO A 106 -1.47 -20.26 18.98
C PRO A 106 -2.74 -19.42 18.85
N ARG A 107 -3.66 -19.84 17.98
CA ARG A 107 -4.99 -19.23 17.87
C ARG A 107 -5.81 -19.64 19.10
N SER A 108 -6.32 -18.67 19.85
CA SER A 108 -7.31 -18.86 20.91
C SER A 108 -8.67 -19.25 20.33
#